data_AF-A0A2Z2KA87-F1
#
_entry.id   AF-A0A2Z2KA87-F1
#
_cell.length_a   1.000
_cell.length_b   1.000
_cell.length_c   1.000
_cell.angle_alpha   90.00
_cell.angle_beta   90.00
_cell.angle_gamma   90.00
#
_symmetry.space_group_name_H-M   'P 1'
#
loop_
_entity.id
_entity.type
_entity.pdbx_description
1 polymer ?
#
loop_
_entity_poly.entity_id
_entity_poly.type
_entity_poly.pdbx_seq_one_letter_code
_entity_poly.pdbx_strand_id
1 'polypeptide(L)'
;MTRIGRRLRGWTNGVLDLPQDLLQDLPRITLIGNKELYIENHRGVLHFSSELLRLGLANGFLEIKGEQLSIRNIVGQELSVSGRIGEIRYIESGEKL
;
A
#
# COMPACT_ATOMS: atom_id res chain seq x y z
N MET A 1 -45.78 -17.86 -22.87
CA MET A 1 -45.19 -16.90 -23.83
C MET A 1 -45.58 -15.52 -23.33
N THR A 2 -44.71 -14.69 -22.76
CA THR A 2 -43.66 -13.95 -23.46
C THR A 2 -42.46 -13.66 -22.53
N ARG A 3 -41.25 -13.89 -23.07
CA ARG A 3 -39.96 -13.48 -22.52
C ARG A 3 -39.78 -11.97 -22.74
N ILE A 4 -39.51 -11.22 -21.67
CA ILE A 4 -38.83 -9.92 -21.72
C ILE A 4 -37.95 -9.91 -20.47
N GLY A 5 -36.63 -9.99 -20.49
CA GLY A 5 -35.67 -9.60 -21.52
C GLY A 5 -34.66 -8.67 -20.86
N ARG A 6 -33.51 -9.23 -20.45
CA ARG A 6 -32.28 -8.53 -20.03
C ARG A 6 -32.19 -7.08 -20.52
N ARG A 7 -32.06 -6.13 -19.58
CA ARG A 7 -31.22 -4.91 -19.70
C ARG A 7 -31.36 -4.00 -18.48
N LEU A 8 -30.60 -4.31 -17.43
CA LEU A 8 -30.07 -3.31 -16.50
C LEU A 8 -28.55 -3.45 -16.54
N ARG A 9 -27.94 -2.95 -17.61
CA ARG A 9 -26.49 -2.74 -17.71
C ARG A 9 -26.28 -1.24 -17.75
N GLY A 10 -25.54 -0.71 -16.79
CA GLY A 10 -24.87 0.59 -16.94
C GLY A 10 -25.11 1.63 -15.86
N TRP A 11 -25.78 1.32 -14.74
CA TRP A 11 -26.09 2.33 -13.71
C TRP A 11 -25.73 1.84 -12.30
N THR A 12 -24.49 1.39 -12.10
CA THR A 12 -23.80 1.31 -10.78
C THR A 12 -22.31 1.67 -10.93
N ASN A 13 -21.99 2.66 -11.77
CA ASN A 13 -20.60 3.14 -11.96
C ASN A 13 -20.23 4.13 -10.86
N GLY A 14 -19.71 3.65 -9.73
CA GLY A 14 -19.09 4.55 -8.77
C GLY A 14 -18.20 3.90 -7.73
N VAL A 15 -18.52 2.70 -7.23
CA VAL A 15 -17.80 2.13 -6.08
C VAL A 15 -17.60 0.60 -6.14
N LEU A 16 -18.31 -0.13 -7.01
CA LEU A 16 -18.44 -1.60 -6.86
C LEU A 16 -17.83 -2.48 -7.97
N ASP A 17 -17.18 -1.89 -8.99
CA ASP A 17 -16.54 -2.65 -10.09
C ASP A 17 -15.02 -2.43 -10.15
N LEU A 18 -14.35 -2.17 -9.02
CA LEU A 18 -12.90 -2.33 -8.98
C LEU A 18 -12.59 -3.82 -9.17
N PRO A 19 -11.83 -4.23 -10.21
CA PRO A 19 -11.33 -5.59 -10.32
C PRO A 19 -10.70 -5.98 -8.98
N GLN A 20 -11.04 -7.14 -8.45
CA GLN A 20 -10.53 -7.59 -7.15
C GLN A 20 -8.99 -7.53 -7.10
N ASP A 21 -8.34 -7.78 -8.23
CA ASP A 21 -6.89 -7.72 -8.40
C ASP A 21 -6.31 -6.33 -8.11
N LEU A 22 -7.04 -5.26 -8.47
CA LEU A 22 -6.62 -3.88 -8.14
C LEU A 22 -6.76 -3.56 -6.66
N LEU A 23 -7.69 -4.21 -5.95
CA LEU A 23 -7.81 -4.06 -4.49
C LEU A 23 -6.75 -4.88 -3.74
N GLN A 24 -6.31 -6.01 -4.31
CA GLN A 24 -5.30 -6.88 -3.68
C GLN A 24 -3.91 -6.26 -3.66
N ASP A 25 -3.55 -5.43 -4.65
CA ASP A 25 -2.23 -4.82 -4.75
C ASP A 25 -2.10 -3.46 -4.04
N LEU A 26 -3.16 -2.95 -3.40
CA LEU A 26 -3.09 -1.69 -2.65
C LEU A 26 -2.28 -1.88 -1.36
N PRO A 27 -1.25 -1.05 -1.11
CA PRO A 27 -0.54 -1.13 0.15
C PRO A 27 -1.44 -0.71 1.31
N ARG A 28 -1.47 -1.55 2.33
CA ARG A 28 -2.10 -1.22 3.61
C ARG A 28 -1.02 -0.75 4.57
N ILE A 29 -1.28 0.35 5.25
CA ILE A 29 -0.36 0.94 6.22
C ILE A 29 -1.11 1.11 7.53
N THR A 30 -0.62 0.48 8.59
CA THR A 30 -1.13 0.65 9.95
C THR A 30 -0.04 1.27 10.81
N LEU A 31 -0.32 2.47 11.34
CA LEU A 31 0.59 3.20 12.21
C LEU A 31 0.06 3.16 13.65
N ILE A 32 0.88 2.68 14.58
CA ILE A 32 0.56 2.65 16.02
C ILE A 32 1.42 3.69 16.74
N GLY A 33 0.78 4.81 17.11
CA GLY A 33 1.49 5.99 17.61
C GLY A 33 2.48 6.51 16.56
N ASN A 34 3.70 6.85 16.97
CA ASN A 34 4.81 7.09 16.05
C ASN A 34 5.95 6.07 16.27
N LYS A 35 5.61 4.86 16.73
CA LYS A 35 6.56 3.86 17.22
C LYS A 35 6.63 2.59 16.38
N GLU A 36 5.50 2.19 15.82
CA GLU A 36 5.37 0.95 15.06
C GLU A 36 4.57 1.19 13.79
N LEU A 37 5.03 0.58 12.71
CA LEU A 37 4.44 0.67 11.39
C LEU A 37 4.33 -0.74 10.81
N TYR A 38 3.14 -1.12 10.37
CA TYR A 38 2.88 -2.36 9.64
C TYR A 38 2.52 -2.01 8.21
N ILE A 39 3.20 -2.64 7.26
CA ILE A 39 2.97 -2.46 5.83
C ILE A 39 2.67 -3.83 5.20
N GLU A 40 1.59 -3.89 4.44
CA GLU A 40 1.22 -5.04 3.61
C GLU A 40 1.28 -4.66 2.12
N ASN A 41 1.32 -5.67 1.26
CA ASN A 41 1.32 -5.53 -0.21
C ASN A 41 2.50 -4.69 -0.75
N HIS A 42 3.66 -4.80 -0.11
CA HIS A 42 4.90 -4.27 -0.65
C HIS A 42 5.56 -5.25 -1.65
N ARG A 43 6.26 -4.72 -2.65
CA ARG A 43 7.07 -5.49 -3.61
C ARG A 43 8.56 -5.59 -3.23
N GLY A 44 8.87 -5.31 -1.98
CA GLY A 44 10.19 -5.56 -1.38
C GLY A 44 10.83 -4.30 -0.80
N VAL A 45 11.91 -4.50 -0.05
CA VAL A 45 12.72 -3.40 0.49
C VAL A 45 13.68 -2.89 -0.59
N LEU A 46 13.55 -1.63 -0.97
CA LEU A 46 14.44 -0.95 -1.91
C LEU A 46 15.64 -0.29 -1.21
N HIS A 47 15.42 0.22 -0.01
CA HIS A 47 16.46 0.83 0.83
C HIS A 47 16.08 0.70 2.30
N PHE A 48 17.06 0.46 3.17
CA PHE A 48 16.86 0.46 4.61
C PHE A 48 18.10 0.97 5.36
N SER A 49 17.88 1.93 6.26
CA SER A 49 18.82 2.43 7.28
C SER A 49 18.06 2.73 8.58
N SER A 50 18.76 3.18 9.61
CA SER A 50 18.14 3.66 10.85
C SER A 50 17.28 4.93 10.69
N GLU A 51 17.36 5.61 9.55
CA GLU A 51 16.68 6.89 9.28
C GLU A 51 15.69 6.81 8.11
N LEU A 52 15.87 5.84 7.21
CA LEU A 52 15.11 5.74 5.97
C LEU A 52 14.76 4.29 5.64
N LEU A 53 13.48 4.03 5.42
CA LEU A 53 12.99 2.82 4.76
C LEU A 53 12.29 3.20 3.46
N ARG A 54 12.65 2.54 2.37
CA ARG A 54 11.95 2.64 1.09
C ARG A 54 11.45 1.27 0.67
N LEU A 55 10.16 1.16 0.42
CA LEU A 55 9.50 -0.07 -0.04
C LEU A 55 8.98 0.10 -1.45
N GLY A 56 9.23 -0.89 -2.31
CA GLY A 56 8.62 -0.95 -3.63
C GLY A 56 7.14 -1.26 -3.51
N LEU A 57 6.32 -0.67 -4.37
CA LEU A 57 4.88 -0.92 -4.47
C LEU A 57 4.53 -1.31 -5.91
N ALA A 58 3.28 -1.70 -6.16
CA ALA A 58 2.82 -1.97 -7.52
C ALA A 58 2.94 -0.75 -8.45
N ASN A 59 2.62 0.45 -7.94
CA ASN A 59 2.58 1.71 -8.69
C ASN A 59 3.46 2.81 -8.06
N GLY A 60 4.68 2.48 -7.63
CA GLY A 60 5.62 3.46 -7.09
C GLY A 60 6.40 2.93 -5.91
N PHE A 61 6.63 3.77 -4.90
CA PHE A 61 7.28 3.36 -3.67
C PHE A 61 6.74 4.11 -2.44
N LEU A 62 6.83 3.46 -1.29
CA LEU A 62 6.58 4.06 0.01
C LEU A 62 7.90 4.46 0.63
N GLU A 63 8.02 5.71 1.06
CA GLU A 63 9.18 6.21 1.79
C GLU A 63 8.80 6.55 3.23
N ILE A 64 9.57 6.02 4.18
CA ILE A 64 9.38 6.22 5.60
C ILE A 64 10.67 6.80 6.15
N LYS A 65 10.59 8.01 6.72
CA LYS A 65 11.71 8.64 7.42
C LYS A 65 11.47 8.66 8.91
N GLY A 66 12.53 8.49 9.68
CA GLY A 66 12.46 8.43 11.12
C GLY A 66 13.82 8.38 11.79
N GLU A 67 13.83 7.87 13.01
CA GLU A 67 15.04 7.59 13.78
C GLU A 67 14.97 6.18 14.37
N GLN A 68 16.13 5.52 14.44
CA GLN A 68 16.25 4.16 14.99
C GLN A 68 15.25 3.17 14.35
N LEU A 69 15.00 3.32 13.04
CA LEU A 69 14.17 2.40 12.29
C LEU A 69 14.80 1.00 12.32
N SER A 70 13.99 0.01 12.64
CA SER A 70 14.36 -1.40 12.73
C SER A 70 13.24 -2.25 12.18
N ILE A 71 13.55 -3.05 11.16
CA ILE A 71 12.60 -4.05 10.65
C ILE A 71 12.47 -5.17 11.68
N ARG A 72 11.25 -5.38 12.18
CA ARG A 72 10.94 -6.38 13.21
C ARG A 72 10.57 -7.73 12.63
N ASN A 73 9.88 -7.74 11.49
CA ASN A 73 9.58 -8.93 10.71
C ASN A 73 9.40 -8.59 9.23
N ILE A 74 9.66 -9.57 8.37
CA ILE A 74 9.28 -9.58 6.95
C ILE A 74 8.78 -10.98 6.63
N VAL A 75 7.53 -11.11 6.19
CA VAL A 75 6.94 -12.38 5.76
C VAL A 75 6.10 -12.13 4.50
N GLY A 76 6.53 -12.69 3.37
CA GLY A 76 5.84 -12.46 2.09
C GLY A 76 5.85 -10.97 1.71
N GLN A 77 4.65 -10.38 1.64
CA GLN A 77 4.45 -8.95 1.34
C GLN A 77 4.11 -8.12 2.59
N GLU A 78 4.27 -8.72 3.77
CA GLU A 78 4.05 -8.07 5.07
C GLU A 78 5.39 -7.73 5.72
N LEU A 79 5.47 -6.53 6.28
CA LEU A 79 6.64 -6.01 6.98
C LEU A 79 6.19 -5.15 8.15
N SER A 80 6.85 -5.29 9.29
CA SER A 80 6.72 -4.31 10.38
C SER A 80 8.05 -3.67 10.75
N VAL A 81 7.96 -2.40 11.11
CA VAL A 81 9.07 -1.54 11.48
C VAL A 81 8.78 -0.94 12.84
N SER A 82 9.77 -0.96 13.71
CA SER A 82 9.79 -0.16 14.93
C SER A 82 10.78 0.97 14.82
N GLY A 83 10.58 2.06 15.57
CA GLY A 83 11.46 3.21 15.61
C GLY A 83 10.63 4.48 15.79
N ARG A 84 11.24 5.66 15.75
CA ARG A 84 10.49 6.92 15.75
C ARG A 84 10.10 7.27 14.32
N ILE A 85 8.85 7.01 13.94
CA ILE A 85 8.32 7.34 12.62
C ILE A 85 8.04 8.85 12.55
N GLY A 86 8.65 9.54 11.58
CA GLY A 86 8.51 10.98 11.38
C GLY A 86 7.66 11.35 10.17
N GLU A 87 7.91 10.69 9.04
CA GLU A 87 7.27 11.00 7.76
C GLU A 87 6.96 9.70 7.01
N ILE A 88 5.79 9.62 6.38
CA ILE A 88 5.40 8.55 5.47
C ILE A 88 4.94 9.21 4.18
N ARG A 89 5.60 8.90 3.05
CA ARG A 89 5.26 9.41 1.72
C ARG A 89 5.00 8.28 0.75
N TYR A 90 3.84 8.31 0.10
CA TYR A 90 3.54 7.50 -1.08
C TYR A 90 3.96 8.29 -2.31
N ILE A 91 4.79 7.70 -3.18
CA ILE A 91 5.30 8.37 -4.38
C ILE A 91 4.92 7.50 -5.58
N GLU A 92 4.12 8.05 -6.49
CA GLU A 92 3.62 7.35 -7.68
C GLU A 92 4.69 7.23 -8.78
N SER A 93 4.65 6.13 -9.53
CA SER A 93 5.47 5.92 -10.73
C SER A 93 5.12 6.92 -11.85
N GLY A 94 5.63 8.14 -11.76
CA GLY A 94 5.36 9.22 -12.71
C GLY A 94 5.60 10.62 -12.15
N GLU A 95 5.61 10.78 -10.83
CA GLU A 95 6.06 12.02 -10.21
C GLU A 95 7.57 12.19 -10.43
N LYS A 96 7.96 13.26 -11.14
CA LYS A 96 9.35 13.72 -11.14
C LYS A 96 9.63 14.37 -9.79
N LEU A 97 10.54 13.78 -9.02
CA LEU A 97 11.12 14.38 -7.81
C LEU A 97 11.90 15.65 -8.13
#